data_AF-A0A0Q4L9D6-F1
#
_entry.id   AF-A0A0Q4L9D6-F1
#
_cell.length_a   1.000
_cell.length_b   1.000
_cell.length_c   1.000
_cell.angle_alpha   90.00
_cell.angle_beta   90.00
_cell.angle_gamma   90.00
#
_symmetry.space_group_name_H-M   'P 1'
#
loop_
_entity.id
_entity.type
_entity.pdbx_description
1 polymer ?
#
loop_
_entity_poly.entity_id
_entity_poly.type
_entity_poly.pdbx_seq_one_letter_code
_entity_poly.pdbx_strand_id
1 'polypeptide(L)'
;MVHRAFTFRSGETGDRAIELWFIIAMGLSAAGYTLYLAGLQRHLVEPNRASWLIWSAATGIEAATYAAVNPNAPQSWIFGLSALACAVVTLVMWRRSRWRAPTPSETACMAAAFAAILLWVAFHETFWAHMLVVAAVPISFWPTWQSVWEDRARERSPAWGLWTLGDLATLLLATRTHGSGVGEYGYILVELLCHASVWFMVGLATINPVRSFGLRRGRFFILDAYRPAANLFAVGETHLGKAVYAAAGFAQGETVIRFSGRRVGADRVPALMQGTDDRFVQITADSFMGPSGRIDDLINHSCAPNTGLRFGDDGVILIALRDIAPGEEIAWDYSTTLSLPAWRMPCACGSAACRGTIGGFETLPIERQRWFLERDMVAPYLRDVTPDVRAA
;
A
#
# COMPACT_ATOMS: atom_id res chain seq x y z
N MET A 1 -30.84 -9.45 -37.23
CA MET A 1 -29.76 -8.67 -37.87
C MET A 1 -28.46 -8.73 -37.05
N VAL A 2 -28.09 -9.91 -36.53
CA VAL A 2 -26.92 -10.13 -35.64
C VAL A 2 -25.98 -11.23 -36.20
N HIS A 3 -26.33 -11.87 -37.31
CA HIS A 3 -25.62 -13.06 -37.82
C HIS A 3 -24.59 -12.79 -38.93
N ARG A 4 -24.31 -11.53 -39.26
CA ARG A 4 -23.47 -11.15 -40.42
C ARG A 4 -22.15 -10.44 -40.07
N ALA A 5 -21.74 -10.44 -38.80
CA ALA A 5 -20.52 -9.73 -38.36
C ALA A 5 -19.22 -10.57 -38.34
N PHE A 6 -19.29 -11.88 -38.61
CA PHE A 6 -18.13 -12.77 -38.53
C PHE A 6 -18.06 -13.72 -39.74
N THR A 7 -17.73 -13.19 -40.91
CA THR A 7 -17.23 -14.01 -42.02
C THR A 7 -15.87 -13.47 -42.42
N PHE A 8 -14.84 -13.97 -41.74
CA PHE A 8 -13.45 -13.84 -42.17
C PHE A 8 -13.28 -14.70 -43.43
N ARG A 9 -12.85 -14.07 -44.53
CA ARG A 9 -12.54 -14.76 -45.79
C ARG A 9 -11.18 -15.42 -45.62
N SER A 10 -11.18 -16.75 -45.52
CA SER A 10 -10.03 -17.63 -45.28
C SER A 10 -8.73 -17.23 -46.00
N GLY A 11 -7.86 -16.48 -45.31
CA GLY A 11 -6.41 -16.58 -45.43
C GLY A 11 -5.89 -17.47 -44.29
N GLU A 12 -5.64 -18.75 -44.56
CA GLU A 12 -5.76 -19.85 -43.59
C GLU A 12 -4.83 -19.85 -42.36
N THR A 13 -3.81 -18.98 -42.28
CA THR A 13 -2.90 -18.89 -41.12
C THR A 13 -2.93 -17.55 -40.40
N GLY A 14 -2.99 -16.43 -41.14
CA GLY A 14 -3.05 -15.07 -40.58
C GLY A 14 -4.34 -14.80 -39.81
N ASP A 15 -5.49 -15.16 -40.39
CA ASP A 15 -6.80 -14.92 -39.78
C ASP A 15 -6.99 -15.74 -38.48
N ARG A 16 -6.51 -16.98 -38.47
CA ARG A 16 -6.57 -17.85 -37.27
C ARG A 16 -5.70 -17.32 -36.13
N ALA A 17 -4.55 -16.72 -36.44
CA ALA A 17 -3.69 -16.12 -35.42
C ALA A 17 -4.32 -14.85 -34.82
N ILE A 18 -4.96 -14.02 -35.65
CA ILE A 18 -5.71 -12.82 -35.21
C ILE A 18 -6.87 -13.25 -34.28
N GLU A 19 -7.66 -14.24 -34.70
CA GLU A 19 -8.78 -14.77 -33.90
C GLU A 19 -8.30 -15.32 -32.56
N LEU A 20 -7.20 -16.08 -32.53
CA LEU A 20 -6.63 -16.63 -31.31
C LEU A 20 -6.20 -15.54 -30.32
N TRP A 21 -5.42 -14.55 -30.76
CA TRP A 21 -4.93 -13.48 -29.88
C TRP A 21 -6.07 -12.60 -29.36
N PHE A 22 -7.09 -12.35 -30.18
CA PHE A 22 -8.30 -11.66 -29.76
C PHE A 22 -9.03 -12.42 -28.64
N ILE A 23 -9.24 -13.73 -28.79
CA ILE A 23 -9.90 -14.56 -27.78
C ILE A 23 -9.08 -14.59 -26.48
N ILE A 24 -7.75 -14.73 -26.58
CA ILE A 24 -6.86 -14.73 -25.42
C ILE A 24 -6.93 -13.38 -24.69
N ALA A 25 -6.81 -12.26 -25.40
CA ALA A 25 -6.83 -10.92 -24.80
C ALA A 25 -8.17 -10.65 -24.09
N MET A 26 -9.29 -10.95 -24.77
CA MET A 26 -10.63 -10.80 -24.21
C MET A 26 -10.84 -11.69 -22.97
N GLY A 27 -10.42 -12.95 -23.05
CA GLY A 27 -10.56 -13.92 -21.96
C GLY A 27 -9.73 -13.54 -20.73
N LEU A 28 -8.49 -13.10 -20.92
CA LEU A 28 -7.61 -12.66 -19.84
C LEU A 28 -8.11 -11.36 -19.19
N SER A 29 -8.55 -10.38 -19.99
CA SER A 29 -9.15 -9.14 -19.47
C SER A 29 -10.39 -9.44 -18.63
N ALA A 30 -11.34 -10.20 -19.17
CA ALA A 30 -12.56 -10.60 -18.46
C ALA A 30 -12.27 -11.38 -17.16
N ALA A 31 -11.32 -12.32 -17.21
CA ALA A 31 -10.88 -13.07 -16.04
C ALA A 31 -10.25 -12.16 -14.98
N GLY A 32 -9.41 -11.20 -15.39
CA GLY A 32 -8.79 -10.21 -14.52
C GLY A 32 -9.84 -9.44 -13.71
N TYR A 33 -10.81 -8.83 -14.38
CA TYR A 33 -11.89 -8.10 -13.70
C TYR A 33 -12.77 -9.00 -12.83
N THR A 34 -13.09 -10.20 -13.29
CA THR A 34 -13.90 -11.17 -12.53
C THR A 34 -13.22 -11.56 -11.22
N LEU A 35 -11.93 -11.88 -11.28
CA LEU A 35 -11.15 -12.23 -10.09
C LEU A 35 -10.92 -11.02 -9.18
N TYR A 36 -10.71 -9.83 -9.75
CA TYR A 36 -10.59 -8.60 -8.97
C TYR A 36 -11.87 -8.32 -8.17
N LEU A 37 -13.04 -8.39 -8.82
CA LEU A 37 -14.34 -8.24 -8.17
C LEU A 37 -14.57 -9.31 -7.10
N ALA A 38 -14.18 -10.57 -7.36
CA ALA A 38 -14.26 -11.63 -6.36
C ALA A 38 -13.35 -11.37 -5.14
N GLY A 39 -12.15 -10.84 -5.36
CA GLY A 39 -11.23 -10.41 -4.29
C GLY A 39 -11.81 -9.26 -3.46
N LEU A 40 -12.39 -8.26 -4.12
CA LEU A 40 -13.08 -7.15 -3.47
C LEU A 40 -14.28 -7.64 -2.64
N GLN A 41 -15.06 -8.60 -3.16
CA GLN A 41 -16.19 -9.18 -2.43
C GLN A 41 -15.78 -9.97 -1.19
N ARG A 42 -14.57 -10.54 -1.19
CA ARG A 42 -14.00 -11.31 -0.08
C ARG A 42 -13.13 -10.49 0.87
N HIS A 43 -13.07 -9.16 0.70
CA HIS A 43 -12.21 -8.27 1.49
C HIS A 43 -10.72 -8.64 1.45
N LEU A 44 -10.27 -9.22 0.33
CA LEU A 44 -8.87 -9.63 0.12
C LEU A 44 -8.02 -8.51 -0.49
N VAL A 45 -8.66 -7.47 -1.00
CA VAL A 45 -8.04 -6.31 -1.66
C VAL A 45 -8.74 -5.07 -1.11
N GLU A 46 -7.97 -4.04 -0.76
CA GLU A 46 -8.47 -2.75 -0.25
C GLU A 46 -8.08 -1.63 -1.21
N PRO A 47 -8.76 -1.52 -2.36
CA PRO A 47 -8.27 -0.67 -3.41
C PRO A 47 -8.56 0.81 -3.18
N ASN A 48 -7.70 1.63 -3.77
CA ASN A 48 -7.90 3.07 -3.76
C ASN A 48 -9.14 3.45 -4.59
N ARG A 49 -10.08 4.17 -3.96
CA ARG A 49 -11.36 4.55 -4.56
C ARG A 49 -11.21 5.63 -5.63
N ALA A 50 -10.30 6.58 -5.41
CA ALA A 50 -10.01 7.61 -6.39
C ALA A 50 -9.40 6.98 -7.64
N SER A 51 -8.52 5.97 -7.49
CA SER A 51 -7.97 5.23 -8.62
C SER A 51 -9.06 4.63 -9.52
N TRP A 52 -10.05 3.93 -8.95
CA TRP A 52 -11.12 3.32 -9.76
C TRP A 52 -12.06 4.33 -10.41
N LEU A 53 -12.32 5.46 -9.76
CA LEU A 53 -13.07 6.56 -10.36
C LEU A 53 -12.31 7.16 -11.55
N ILE A 54 -11.01 7.43 -11.37
CA ILE A 54 -10.13 7.94 -12.42
C ILE A 54 -10.04 6.93 -13.57
N TRP A 55 -9.82 5.64 -13.29
CA TRP A 55 -9.75 4.60 -14.30
C TRP A 55 -11.07 4.45 -15.04
N SER A 56 -12.21 4.40 -14.37
CA SER A 56 -13.50 4.32 -15.06
C SER A 56 -13.71 5.47 -16.06
N ALA A 57 -13.26 6.68 -15.73
CA ALA A 57 -13.31 7.80 -16.68
C ALA A 57 -12.26 7.64 -17.79
N ALA A 58 -10.99 7.40 -17.43
CA ALA A 58 -9.87 7.30 -18.34
C ALA A 58 -10.07 6.18 -19.37
N THR A 59 -10.38 4.95 -18.93
CA THR A 59 -10.61 3.79 -19.79
C THR A 59 -11.84 3.98 -20.69
N GLY A 60 -12.86 4.70 -20.21
CA GLY A 60 -14.05 5.02 -21.01
C GLY A 60 -13.76 5.98 -22.16
N ILE A 61 -13.00 7.05 -21.88
CA ILE A 61 -12.56 8.01 -22.90
C ILE A 61 -11.67 7.32 -23.91
N GLU A 62 -10.72 6.54 -23.42
CA GLU A 62 -9.77 5.78 -24.21
C GLU A 62 -10.47 4.81 -25.17
N ALA A 63 -11.42 4.01 -24.69
CA ALA A 63 -12.19 3.11 -25.55
C ALA A 63 -12.90 3.89 -26.67
N ALA A 64 -13.44 5.07 -26.36
CA ALA A 64 -14.10 5.92 -27.34
C ALA A 64 -13.11 6.55 -28.34
N THR A 65 -11.98 7.09 -27.89
CA THR A 65 -10.97 7.72 -28.76
C THR A 65 -10.28 6.68 -29.62
N TYR A 66 -9.96 5.51 -29.08
CA TYR A 66 -9.35 4.42 -29.83
C TYR A 66 -10.29 3.93 -30.94
N ALA A 67 -11.59 3.75 -30.66
CA ALA A 67 -12.57 3.37 -31.67
C ALA A 67 -12.76 4.44 -32.75
N ALA A 68 -12.64 5.72 -32.40
CA ALA A 68 -12.72 6.82 -33.36
C ALA A 68 -11.48 6.91 -34.27
N VAL A 69 -10.28 6.66 -33.74
CA VAL A 69 -9.02 6.71 -34.50
C VAL A 69 -8.81 5.42 -35.32
N ASN A 70 -9.27 4.27 -34.81
CA ASN A 70 -9.06 2.95 -35.42
C ASN A 70 -10.42 2.28 -35.73
N PRO A 71 -11.18 2.77 -36.73
CA PRO A 71 -12.49 2.22 -37.04
C PRO A 71 -12.39 0.76 -37.51
N ASN A 72 -13.26 -0.11 -36.97
CA ASN A 72 -13.32 -1.56 -37.21
C ASN A 72 -12.14 -2.37 -36.66
N ALA A 73 -11.26 -1.78 -35.85
CA ALA A 73 -10.21 -2.53 -35.18
C ALA A 73 -10.81 -3.49 -34.14
N PRO A 74 -10.46 -4.80 -34.13
CA PRO A 74 -10.97 -5.74 -33.13
C PRO A 74 -10.60 -5.34 -31.69
N GLN A 75 -9.48 -4.63 -31.51
CA GLN A 75 -9.00 -4.09 -30.23
C GLN A 75 -10.02 -3.16 -29.56
N SER A 76 -10.83 -2.43 -30.33
CA SER A 76 -11.87 -1.55 -29.78
C SER A 76 -12.86 -2.30 -28.88
N TRP A 77 -13.11 -3.58 -29.15
CA TRP A 77 -13.96 -4.41 -28.28
C TRP A 77 -13.30 -4.74 -26.95
N ILE A 78 -11.97 -4.94 -26.94
CA ILE A 78 -11.21 -5.23 -25.73
C ILE A 78 -11.25 -4.01 -24.80
N PHE A 79 -10.97 -2.82 -25.34
CA PHE A 79 -11.04 -1.57 -24.56
C PHE A 79 -12.48 -1.26 -24.11
N GLY A 80 -13.48 -1.54 -24.97
CA GLY A 80 -14.89 -1.42 -24.58
C GLY A 80 -15.28 -2.32 -23.41
N LEU A 81 -14.78 -3.56 -23.37
CA LEU A 81 -14.95 -4.45 -22.22
C LEU A 81 -14.29 -3.88 -20.96
N SER A 82 -13.02 -3.45 -21.06
CA SER A 82 -12.27 -2.88 -19.93
C SER A 82 -12.97 -1.64 -19.36
N ALA A 83 -13.44 -0.73 -20.21
CA ALA A 83 -14.19 0.45 -19.81
C ALA A 83 -15.48 0.10 -19.04
N LEU A 84 -16.26 -0.84 -19.55
CA LEU A 84 -17.48 -1.31 -18.88
C LEU A 84 -17.15 -1.96 -17.53
N ALA A 85 -16.12 -2.79 -17.48
CA ALA A 85 -15.71 -3.49 -16.27
C ALA A 85 -15.19 -2.51 -15.19
N CYS A 86 -14.40 -1.49 -15.57
CA CYS A 86 -13.98 -0.41 -14.67
C CYS A 86 -15.20 0.33 -14.09
N ALA A 87 -16.19 0.66 -14.90
CA ALA A 87 -17.42 1.30 -14.42
C ALA A 87 -18.17 0.41 -13.41
N VAL A 88 -18.26 -0.90 -13.66
CA VAL A 88 -18.87 -1.86 -12.73
C VAL A 88 -18.12 -1.92 -11.41
N VAL A 89 -16.78 -2.03 -11.43
CA VAL A 89 -15.96 -2.05 -10.20
C VAL A 89 -16.18 -0.77 -9.39
N THR A 90 -16.13 0.39 -10.05
CA THR A 90 -16.38 1.69 -9.41
C THR A 90 -17.75 1.74 -8.75
N LEU A 91 -18.82 1.32 -9.44
CA LEU A 91 -20.17 1.27 -8.88
C LEU A 91 -20.27 0.33 -7.67
N VAL A 92 -19.65 -0.86 -7.74
CA VAL A 92 -19.65 -1.83 -6.63
C VAL A 92 -18.90 -1.26 -5.42
N MET A 93 -17.76 -0.60 -5.63
CA MET A 93 -17.00 0.06 -4.56
C MET A 93 -17.77 1.21 -3.92
N TRP A 94 -18.45 2.03 -4.73
CA TRP A 94 -19.18 3.21 -4.27
C TRP A 94 -20.36 2.87 -3.36
N ARG A 95 -21.06 1.75 -3.65
CA ARG A 95 -22.20 1.28 -2.85
C ARG A 95 -21.82 0.74 -1.45
N ARG A 96 -20.56 0.37 -1.22
CA ARG A 96 -20.10 -0.29 0.01
C ARG A 96 -19.35 0.61 0.99
N SER A 97 -19.10 1.87 0.63
CA SER A 97 -18.05 2.69 1.23
C SER A 97 -18.57 3.83 2.11
N ARG A 98 -18.02 4.01 3.32
CA ARG A 98 -18.15 5.26 4.11
C ARG A 98 -17.27 6.35 3.49
N TRP A 99 -17.84 7.51 3.18
CA TRP A 99 -17.17 8.62 2.49
C TRP A 99 -15.93 9.15 3.26
N ARG A 100 -14.86 9.44 2.52
CA ARG A 100 -13.67 10.19 2.96
C ARG A 100 -13.23 11.13 1.83
N ALA A 101 -12.67 12.28 2.15
CA ALA A 101 -12.17 13.24 1.16
C ALA A 101 -10.94 12.68 0.42
N PRO A 102 -10.74 12.99 -0.87
CA PRO A 102 -9.55 12.59 -1.62
C PRO A 102 -8.28 13.20 -1.03
N THR A 103 -7.15 12.51 -1.20
CA THR A 103 -5.83 13.05 -0.83
C THR A 103 -5.38 14.13 -1.82
N PRO A 104 -4.36 14.96 -1.48
CA PRO A 104 -3.82 15.95 -2.42
C PRO A 104 -3.28 15.33 -3.72
N SER A 105 -2.64 14.15 -3.67
CA SER A 105 -2.15 13.45 -4.86
C SER A 105 -3.28 12.92 -5.73
N GLU A 106 -4.33 12.36 -5.12
CA GLU A 106 -5.55 11.93 -5.84
C GLU A 106 -6.25 13.11 -6.51
N THR A 107 -6.37 14.23 -5.79
CA THR A 107 -7.00 15.46 -6.31
C THR A 107 -6.22 16.01 -7.51
N ALA A 108 -4.89 16.03 -7.43
CA ALA A 108 -4.04 16.45 -8.54
C ALA A 108 -4.19 15.53 -9.78
N CYS A 109 -4.24 14.21 -9.57
CA CYS A 109 -4.45 13.24 -10.66
C CYS A 109 -5.83 13.40 -11.29
N MET A 110 -6.88 13.56 -10.48
CA MET A 110 -8.25 13.82 -10.96
C MET A 110 -8.31 15.13 -11.77
N ALA A 111 -7.68 16.19 -11.30
CA ALA A 111 -7.63 17.48 -12.00
C ALA A 111 -6.88 17.38 -13.33
N ALA A 112 -5.75 16.67 -13.37
CA ALA A 112 -4.99 16.44 -14.60
C ALA A 112 -5.79 15.63 -15.63
N ALA A 113 -6.47 14.57 -15.19
CA ALA A 113 -7.35 13.77 -16.04
C ALA A 113 -8.53 14.61 -16.59
N PHE A 114 -9.14 15.45 -15.75
CA PHE A 114 -10.22 16.33 -16.18
C PHE A 114 -9.76 17.41 -17.16
N ALA A 115 -8.57 18.00 -16.94
CA ALA A 115 -7.98 18.95 -17.87
C ALA A 115 -7.72 18.32 -19.25
N ALA A 116 -7.27 17.06 -19.30
CA ALA A 116 -7.09 16.35 -20.57
C ALA A 116 -8.42 16.18 -21.35
N ILE A 117 -9.53 15.92 -20.64
CA ILE A 117 -10.87 15.82 -21.24
C ILE A 117 -11.31 17.17 -21.82
N LEU A 118 -11.13 18.26 -21.07
CA LEU A 118 -11.49 19.61 -21.54
C LEU A 118 -10.67 20.03 -22.76
N LEU A 119 -9.39 19.69 -22.79
CA LEU A 119 -8.53 19.91 -23.94
C LEU A 119 -9.03 19.12 -25.16
N TRP A 120 -9.42 17.85 -25.00
CA TRP A 120 -10.03 17.09 -26.10
C TRP A 120 -11.27 17.77 -26.68
N VAL A 121 -12.21 18.20 -25.82
CA VAL A 121 -13.43 18.89 -26.26
C VAL A 121 -13.11 20.18 -27.01
N ALA A 122 -12.05 20.89 -26.62
CA ALA A 122 -11.67 22.17 -27.23
C ALA A 122 -10.95 22.03 -28.58
N PHE A 123 -10.11 21.01 -28.76
CA PHE A 123 -9.21 20.92 -29.92
C PHE A 123 -9.76 20.12 -31.10
N HIS A 124 -10.78 19.28 -30.93
CA HIS A 124 -11.43 18.46 -31.98
C HIS A 124 -10.51 17.56 -32.83
N GLU A 125 -9.19 17.55 -32.58
CA GLU A 125 -8.18 16.74 -33.26
C GLU A 125 -8.01 15.39 -32.55
N THR A 126 -8.47 14.32 -33.22
CA THR A 126 -8.57 12.97 -32.63
C THR A 126 -7.21 12.36 -32.25
N PHE A 127 -6.16 12.65 -33.02
CA PHE A 127 -4.82 12.09 -32.78
C PHE A 127 -4.14 12.67 -31.53
N TRP A 128 -4.08 14.00 -31.39
CA TRP A 128 -3.41 14.63 -30.25
C TRP A 128 -4.19 14.44 -28.95
N ALA A 129 -5.52 14.39 -29.03
CA ALA A 129 -6.36 13.99 -27.92
C ALA A 129 -6.05 12.56 -27.46
N HIS A 130 -5.91 11.63 -28.40
CA HIS A 130 -5.52 10.25 -28.09
C HIS A 130 -4.12 10.19 -27.44
N MET A 131 -3.14 10.94 -27.94
CA MET A 131 -1.80 11.00 -27.33
C MET A 131 -1.79 11.61 -25.92
N LEU A 132 -2.66 12.57 -25.64
CA LEU A 132 -2.80 13.14 -24.30
C LEU A 132 -3.38 12.11 -23.31
N VAL A 133 -4.33 11.28 -23.76
CA VAL A 133 -4.87 10.16 -22.97
C VAL A 133 -3.77 9.13 -22.69
N VAL A 134 -2.96 8.77 -23.68
CA VAL A 134 -1.79 7.88 -23.49
C VAL A 134 -0.85 8.41 -22.40
N ALA A 135 -0.56 9.72 -22.40
CA ALA A 135 0.28 10.34 -21.37
C ALA A 135 -0.41 10.41 -19.98
N ALA A 136 -1.74 10.44 -19.93
CA ALA A 136 -2.51 10.47 -18.69
C ALA A 136 -2.59 9.11 -17.99
N VAL A 137 -2.41 7.99 -18.72
CA VAL A 137 -2.49 6.64 -18.15
C VAL A 137 -1.50 6.44 -16.99
N PRO A 138 -0.18 6.70 -17.12
CA PRO A 138 0.75 6.55 -16.00
C PRO A 138 0.40 7.44 -14.80
N ILE A 139 -0.12 8.65 -15.06
CA ILE A 139 -0.56 9.57 -14.00
C ILE A 139 -1.73 8.94 -13.22
N SER A 140 -2.67 8.30 -13.91
CA SER A 140 -3.78 7.60 -13.25
C SER A 140 -3.34 6.39 -12.41
N PHE A 141 -2.20 5.78 -12.73
CA PHE A 141 -1.63 4.67 -11.95
C PHE A 141 -0.86 5.14 -10.70
N TRP A 142 -0.54 6.44 -10.61
CA TRP A 142 0.25 6.98 -9.51
C TRP A 142 -0.31 6.66 -8.11
N PRO A 143 -1.61 6.86 -7.81
CA PRO A 143 -2.15 6.53 -6.49
C PRO A 143 -2.09 5.03 -6.18
N THR A 144 -2.19 4.18 -7.21
CA THR A 144 -2.08 2.72 -7.08
C THR A 144 -0.64 2.31 -6.79
N TRP A 145 0.34 2.90 -7.48
CA TRP A 145 1.74 2.67 -7.15
C TRP A 145 2.06 3.14 -5.72
N GLN A 146 1.58 4.32 -5.32
CA GLN A 146 1.72 4.81 -3.93
C GLN A 146 1.10 3.82 -2.93
N SER A 147 -0.11 3.31 -3.20
CA SER A 147 -0.78 2.31 -2.36
C SER A 147 0.07 1.04 -2.19
N VAL A 148 0.66 0.53 -3.28
CA VAL A 148 1.51 -0.67 -3.26
C VAL A 148 2.86 -0.42 -2.56
N TRP A 149 3.42 0.79 -2.69
CA TRP A 149 4.65 1.17 -1.98
C TRP A 149 4.45 1.22 -0.47
N GLU A 150 3.29 1.70 -0.01
CA GLU A 150 2.93 1.72 1.41
C GLU A 150 2.68 0.32 1.95
N ASP A 151 1.87 -0.47 1.24
CA ASP A 151 1.53 -1.83 1.60
C ASP A 151 1.12 -2.65 0.37
N ARG A 152 2.00 -3.59 -0.01
CA ARG A 152 1.79 -4.48 -1.16
C ARG A 152 0.52 -5.32 -1.05
N ALA A 153 0.02 -5.58 0.16
CA ALA A 153 -1.18 -6.39 0.36
C ALA A 153 -2.45 -5.68 -0.13
N ARG A 154 -2.47 -4.34 -0.16
CA ARG A 154 -3.66 -3.55 -0.52
C ARG A 154 -4.17 -3.79 -1.94
N GLU A 155 -3.26 -3.99 -2.89
CA GLU A 155 -3.58 -4.23 -4.30
C GLU A 155 -3.23 -5.65 -4.75
N ARG A 156 -3.04 -6.59 -3.82
CA ARG A 156 -2.57 -7.95 -4.13
C ARG A 156 -3.66 -8.78 -4.80
N SER A 157 -3.64 -8.82 -6.13
CA SER A 157 -4.63 -9.53 -6.94
C SER A 157 -4.00 -10.27 -8.12
N PRO A 158 -4.47 -11.48 -8.50
CA PRO A 158 -4.05 -12.13 -9.74
C PRO A 158 -4.44 -11.33 -10.99
N ALA A 159 -5.38 -10.39 -10.84
CA ALA A 159 -5.85 -9.55 -11.93
C ALA A 159 -4.72 -8.77 -12.60
N TRP A 160 -3.73 -8.27 -11.85
CA TRP A 160 -2.60 -7.53 -12.41
C TRP A 160 -1.79 -8.36 -13.41
N GLY A 161 -1.57 -9.64 -13.10
CA GLY A 161 -0.89 -10.55 -14.02
C GLY A 161 -1.75 -10.90 -15.23
N LEU A 162 -3.06 -11.09 -15.03
CA LEU A 162 -3.99 -11.37 -16.11
C LEU A 162 -4.14 -10.19 -17.08
N TRP A 163 -4.27 -8.95 -16.57
CA TRP A 163 -4.28 -7.74 -17.39
C TRP A 163 -2.96 -7.58 -18.15
N THR A 164 -1.82 -7.76 -17.48
CA THR A 164 -0.50 -7.71 -18.16
C THR A 164 -0.41 -8.69 -19.34
N LEU A 165 -0.82 -9.95 -19.15
CA LEU A 165 -0.82 -10.94 -20.23
C LEU A 165 -1.88 -10.64 -21.29
N GLY A 166 -3.01 -10.07 -20.88
CA GLY A 166 -4.07 -9.58 -21.77
C GLY A 166 -3.57 -8.48 -22.70
N ASP A 167 -2.89 -7.46 -22.16
CA ASP A 167 -2.34 -6.36 -22.94
C ASP A 167 -1.21 -6.83 -23.87
N LEU A 168 -0.39 -7.78 -23.43
CA LEU A 168 0.59 -8.41 -24.29
C LEU A 168 -0.08 -9.14 -25.47
N ALA A 169 -1.19 -9.83 -25.22
CA ALA A 169 -1.99 -10.45 -26.28
C ALA A 169 -2.62 -9.40 -27.20
N THR A 170 -3.12 -8.27 -26.66
CA THR A 170 -3.62 -7.13 -27.44
C THR A 170 -2.53 -6.51 -28.31
N LEU A 171 -1.30 -6.39 -27.81
CA LEU A 171 -0.16 -5.91 -28.57
C LEU A 171 0.19 -6.87 -29.72
N LEU A 172 0.21 -8.17 -29.44
CA LEU A 172 0.44 -9.21 -30.44
C LEU A 172 -0.67 -9.23 -31.51
N LEU A 173 -1.92 -8.98 -31.12
CA LEU A 173 -3.04 -8.78 -32.03
C LEU A 173 -2.80 -7.57 -32.93
N ALA A 174 -2.43 -6.42 -32.35
CA ALA A 174 -2.17 -5.18 -33.08
C ALA A 174 -1.06 -5.31 -34.13
N THR A 175 0.04 -6.00 -33.80
CA THR A 175 1.12 -6.27 -34.78
C THR A 175 0.70 -7.13 -35.97
N ARG A 176 -0.48 -7.76 -35.91
CA ARG A 176 -0.99 -8.69 -36.92
C ARG A 176 -2.22 -8.17 -37.65
N THR A 177 -2.86 -7.10 -37.15
CA THR A 177 -3.95 -6.41 -37.84
C THR A 177 -3.38 -5.33 -38.75
N HIS A 178 -3.87 -5.25 -40.00
CA HIS A 178 -3.42 -4.23 -40.95
C HIS A 178 -3.94 -2.84 -40.55
N GLY A 179 -3.04 -1.99 -40.06
CA GLY A 179 -3.25 -0.60 -39.66
C GLY A 179 -2.00 -0.15 -38.90
N SER A 180 -1.26 0.84 -39.40
CA SER A 180 0.08 1.13 -38.87
C SER A 180 0.23 2.62 -38.60
N GLY A 181 -0.41 3.07 -37.52
CA GLY A 181 -0.17 4.38 -36.92
C GLY A 181 0.52 4.23 -35.56
N VAL A 182 1.47 5.11 -35.25
CA VAL A 182 2.14 5.18 -33.93
C VAL A 182 1.13 5.28 -32.77
N GLY A 183 -0.03 5.89 -33.04
CA GLY A 183 -1.10 6.04 -32.06
C GLY A 183 -1.77 4.74 -31.62
N GLU A 184 -1.70 3.68 -32.41
CA GLU A 184 -2.27 2.37 -32.07
C GLU A 184 -1.42 1.65 -31.02
N TYR A 185 -0.09 1.66 -31.21
CA TYR A 185 0.86 0.94 -30.35
C TYR A 185 1.19 1.68 -29.06
N GLY A 186 1.26 3.02 -29.12
CA GLY A 186 1.68 3.83 -27.98
C GLY A 186 0.80 3.58 -26.75
N TYR A 187 -0.51 3.47 -26.96
CA TYR A 187 -1.46 3.18 -25.89
C TYR A 187 -1.26 1.80 -25.29
N ILE A 188 -1.31 0.75 -26.13
CA ILE A 188 -1.21 -0.64 -25.70
C ILE A 188 0.10 -0.87 -24.93
N LEU A 189 1.20 -0.26 -25.39
CA LEU A 189 2.50 -0.35 -24.72
C LEU A 189 2.46 0.30 -23.33
N VAL A 190 1.89 1.50 -23.22
CA VAL A 190 1.82 2.22 -21.94
C VAL A 190 0.93 1.47 -20.94
N GLU A 191 -0.21 0.94 -21.38
CA GLU A 191 -1.10 0.14 -20.54
C GLU A 191 -0.39 -1.14 -20.06
N LEU A 192 0.24 -1.88 -20.98
CA LEU A 192 1.04 -3.06 -20.68
C LEU A 192 2.11 -2.77 -19.62
N LEU A 193 2.87 -1.67 -19.78
CA LEU A 193 3.92 -1.29 -18.83
C LEU A 193 3.34 -0.92 -17.47
N CYS A 194 2.21 -0.21 -17.44
CA CYS A 194 1.55 0.15 -16.19
C CYS A 194 1.05 -1.10 -15.44
N HIS A 195 0.33 -2.01 -16.11
CA HIS A 195 -0.10 -3.27 -15.50
C HIS A 195 1.07 -4.16 -15.07
N ALA A 196 2.09 -4.30 -15.92
CA ALA A 196 3.28 -5.09 -15.62
C ALA A 196 4.04 -4.54 -14.40
N SER A 197 4.14 -3.20 -14.28
CA SER A 197 4.81 -2.57 -13.15
C SER A 197 4.09 -2.84 -11.83
N VAL A 198 2.76 -2.73 -11.80
CA VAL A 198 1.99 -3.05 -10.60
C VAL A 198 2.11 -4.54 -10.27
N TRP A 199 1.99 -5.42 -11.28
CA TRP A 199 2.16 -6.85 -11.10
C TRP A 199 3.54 -7.21 -10.51
N PHE A 200 4.60 -6.59 -11.00
CA PHE A 200 5.95 -6.74 -10.46
C PHE A 200 6.03 -6.27 -9.01
N MET A 201 5.46 -5.11 -8.68
CA MET A 201 5.48 -4.53 -7.34
C MET A 201 4.69 -5.35 -6.31
N VAL A 202 3.52 -5.89 -6.67
CA VAL A 202 2.72 -6.78 -5.79
C VAL A 202 3.28 -8.22 -5.73
N GLY A 203 4.16 -8.56 -6.67
CA GLY A 203 4.88 -9.84 -6.76
C GLY A 203 4.33 -10.76 -7.85
N LEU A 204 5.20 -11.23 -8.75
CA LEU A 204 4.85 -12.02 -9.94
C LEU A 204 4.10 -13.32 -9.64
N ALA A 205 4.34 -13.91 -8.46
CA ALA A 205 3.65 -15.14 -8.02
C ALA A 205 2.13 -14.97 -7.81
N THR A 206 1.62 -13.73 -7.80
CA THR A 206 0.19 -13.43 -7.66
C THR A 206 -0.66 -13.92 -8.83
N ILE A 207 -0.07 -14.18 -10.00
CA ILE A 207 -0.82 -14.64 -11.19
C ILE A 207 -1.51 -15.99 -10.98
N ASN A 208 -1.05 -16.78 -10.00
CA ASN A 208 -1.67 -18.04 -9.66
C ASN A 208 -2.92 -17.80 -8.76
N PRO A 209 -4.17 -17.92 -9.28
CA PRO A 209 -5.37 -17.62 -8.50
C PRO A 209 -5.55 -18.58 -7.32
N VAL A 210 -5.02 -19.79 -7.43
CA VAL A 210 -5.02 -20.81 -6.36
C VAL A 210 -4.20 -20.33 -5.15
N ARG A 211 -3.10 -19.60 -5.38
CA ARG A 211 -2.24 -19.00 -4.33
C ARG A 211 -2.76 -17.66 -3.83
N SER A 212 -3.44 -16.90 -4.68
CA SER A 212 -3.96 -15.56 -4.34
C SER A 212 -5.31 -15.59 -3.60
N PHE A 213 -6.00 -16.74 -3.52
CA PHE A 213 -7.34 -16.88 -2.90
C PHE A 213 -7.47 -17.93 -1.76
N GLY A 214 -6.41 -18.54 -1.20
CA GLY A 214 -6.48 -19.54 -0.08
C GLY A 214 -6.70 -18.92 1.31
N LEU A 215 -7.40 -19.49 2.32
CA LEU A 215 -7.47 -20.86 2.93
C LEU A 215 -8.89 -21.27 3.45
N ARG A 216 -9.16 -22.58 3.66
CA ARG A 216 -10.38 -23.16 4.31
C ARG A 216 -9.99 -24.19 5.38
N ARG A 217 -10.70 -24.29 6.52
CA ARG A 217 -10.30 -25.15 7.67
C ARG A 217 -11.27 -26.33 7.88
N GLY A 218 -10.79 -27.58 7.87
CA GLY A 218 -11.59 -28.83 7.99
C GLY A 218 -11.30 -29.83 6.84
N ARG A 219 -12.27 -30.68 6.41
CA ARG A 219 -12.17 -31.52 5.18
C ARG A 219 -12.22 -30.70 3.88
N PHE A 220 -11.67 -29.50 3.93
CA PHE A 220 -12.07 -28.35 3.16
C PHE A 220 -10.83 -27.54 2.75
N PHE A 221 -10.89 -26.96 1.54
CA PHE A 221 -9.75 -26.52 0.72
C PHE A 221 -8.73 -25.54 1.36
N ILE A 222 -7.52 -26.03 1.61
CA ILE A 222 -6.30 -25.24 1.84
C ILE A 222 -5.41 -25.36 0.61
N LEU A 223 -5.03 -24.23 0.02
CA LEU A 223 -4.01 -24.14 -1.03
C LEU A 223 -3.04 -23.03 -0.62
N ASP A 224 -1.75 -23.40 -0.65
CA ASP A 224 -0.61 -22.71 -0.07
C ASP A 224 -0.81 -21.22 0.16
N ALA A 225 -1.00 -20.89 1.43
CA ALA A 225 -0.67 -19.56 1.90
C ALA A 225 0.81 -19.35 1.59
N TYR A 226 1.08 -18.51 0.60
CA TYR A 226 2.18 -17.58 0.76
C TYR A 226 1.96 -16.97 2.13
N ARG A 227 2.76 -17.37 3.13
CA ARG A 227 2.81 -16.67 4.41
C ARG A 227 2.86 -15.19 4.00
N PRO A 228 1.96 -14.33 4.47
CA PRO A 228 2.20 -12.90 4.37
C PRO A 228 3.66 -12.64 4.82
N ALA A 229 4.23 -11.45 4.60
CA ALA A 229 5.10 -10.98 5.67
C ALA A 229 4.22 -11.14 6.92
N ALA A 230 4.43 -12.21 7.71
CA ALA A 230 3.46 -12.66 8.70
C ALA A 230 3.06 -11.40 9.43
N ASN A 231 1.76 -11.07 9.56
CA ASN A 231 1.37 -9.87 10.30
C ASN A 231 2.27 -9.85 11.52
N LEU A 232 3.27 -8.96 11.54
CA LEU A 232 4.39 -9.16 12.46
C LEU A 232 3.92 -8.88 13.89
N PHE A 233 2.71 -8.33 13.96
CA PHE A 233 2.02 -7.82 15.10
C PHE A 233 0.58 -8.34 15.16
N ALA A 234 0.13 -8.63 16.36
CA ALA A 234 -1.27 -8.74 16.73
C ALA A 234 -1.59 -7.63 17.72
N VAL A 235 -2.82 -7.10 17.70
CA VAL A 235 -3.29 -6.14 18.71
C VAL A 235 -4.22 -6.86 19.66
N GLY A 236 -3.94 -6.76 20.95
CA GLY A 236 -4.80 -7.26 22.02
C GLY A 236 -5.13 -6.16 23.02
N GLU A 237 -5.77 -6.56 24.12
CA GLU A 237 -6.09 -5.68 25.24
C GLU A 237 -5.47 -6.25 26.53
N THR A 238 -4.94 -5.34 27.34
CA THR A 238 -4.45 -5.59 28.71
C THR A 238 -5.19 -4.65 29.67
N HIS A 239 -4.88 -4.72 30.96
CA HIS A 239 -5.37 -3.74 31.95
C HIS A 239 -4.84 -2.31 31.70
N LEU A 240 -3.90 -2.13 30.76
CA LEU A 240 -3.38 -0.82 30.32
C LEU A 240 -4.10 -0.29 29.06
N GLY A 241 -5.06 -1.04 28.51
CA GLY A 241 -5.71 -0.72 27.24
C GLY A 241 -5.15 -1.57 26.11
N LYS A 242 -5.02 -0.99 24.90
CA LYS A 242 -4.52 -1.73 23.74
C LYS A 242 -3.02 -2.03 23.89
N ALA A 243 -2.60 -3.19 23.40
CA ALA A 243 -1.21 -3.62 23.41
C ALA A 243 -0.85 -4.30 22.09
N VAL A 244 0.44 -4.26 21.74
CA VAL A 244 0.98 -4.87 20.54
C VAL A 244 1.74 -6.14 20.92
N TYR A 245 1.43 -7.24 20.26
CA TYR A 245 2.06 -8.54 20.46
C TYR A 245 2.79 -8.97 19.20
N ALA A 246 3.92 -9.63 19.33
CA ALA A 246 4.61 -10.25 18.21
C ALA A 246 3.76 -11.39 17.64
N ALA A 247 3.34 -11.32 16.38
CA ALA A 247 2.65 -12.43 15.71
C ALA A 247 3.62 -13.31 14.90
N ALA A 248 4.87 -12.88 14.77
CA ALA A 248 6.02 -13.66 14.34
C ALA A 248 7.20 -13.40 15.28
N GLY A 249 8.19 -14.29 15.28
CA GLY A 249 9.38 -14.09 16.11
C GLY A 249 10.31 -13.04 15.52
N PHE A 250 10.99 -12.29 16.39
CA PHE A 250 12.06 -11.36 16.01
C PHE A 250 13.37 -11.81 16.64
N ALA A 251 14.46 -11.80 15.88
CA ALA A 251 15.79 -12.06 16.40
C ALA A 251 16.35 -10.84 17.14
N GLN A 252 17.23 -11.04 18.12
CA GLN A 252 17.96 -9.96 18.76
C GLN A 252 18.65 -9.05 17.73
N GLY A 253 18.47 -7.74 17.87
CA GLY A 253 19.03 -6.72 16.97
C GLY A 253 18.21 -6.48 15.71
N GLU A 254 17.16 -7.26 15.45
CA GLU A 254 16.27 -7.07 14.32
C GLU A 254 15.44 -5.78 14.46
N THR A 255 15.18 -5.13 13.33
CA THR A 255 14.25 -4.00 13.29
C THR A 255 12.82 -4.50 13.39
N VAL A 256 12.12 -4.09 14.44
CA VAL A 256 10.72 -4.45 14.70
C VAL A 256 9.82 -3.54 13.87
N ILE A 257 9.87 -2.23 14.10
CA ILE A 257 9.03 -1.26 13.38
C ILE A 257 9.69 0.12 13.34
N ARG A 258 9.42 0.89 12.28
CA ARG A 258 9.80 2.31 12.21
C ARG A 258 8.68 3.16 12.80
N PHE A 259 9.02 4.03 13.74
CA PHE A 259 8.09 5.01 14.29
C PHE A 259 7.87 6.11 13.25
N SER A 260 6.61 6.48 13.06
CA SER A 260 6.20 7.48 12.09
C SER A 260 5.27 8.49 12.75
N GLY A 261 5.15 9.68 12.19
CA GLY A 261 4.31 10.71 12.79
C GLY A 261 4.74 12.09 12.38
N ARG A 262 3.85 13.06 12.54
CA ARG A 262 4.17 14.45 12.25
C ARG A 262 5.12 14.99 13.32
N ARG A 263 6.20 15.65 12.91
CA ARG A 263 7.05 16.42 13.83
C ARG A 263 6.30 17.67 14.31
N VAL A 264 6.28 17.88 15.62
CA VAL A 264 5.60 18.96 16.32
C VAL A 264 6.61 19.61 17.29
N GLY A 265 6.66 20.94 17.33
CA GLY A 265 7.49 21.66 18.30
C GLY A 265 6.99 21.44 19.74
N ALA A 266 7.89 21.44 20.71
CA ALA A 266 7.55 21.20 22.13
C ALA A 266 6.50 22.19 22.68
N ASP A 267 6.46 23.41 22.15
CA ASP A 267 5.49 24.46 22.47
C ASP A 267 4.04 24.13 22.05
N ARG A 268 3.88 23.20 21.10
CA ARG A 268 2.58 22.80 20.53
C ARG A 268 2.07 21.48 21.09
N VAL A 269 2.84 20.84 21.96
CA VAL A 269 2.46 19.61 22.64
C VAL A 269 1.49 19.97 23.77
N PRO A 270 0.29 19.35 23.85
CA PRO A 270 -0.65 19.64 24.91
C PRO A 270 -0.02 19.48 26.30
N ALA A 271 -0.19 20.48 27.17
CA ALA A 271 0.35 20.45 28.53
C ALA A 271 -0.27 19.35 29.41
N LEU A 272 -1.50 18.94 29.08
CA LEU A 272 -2.22 17.86 29.73
C LEU A 272 -2.57 16.79 28.70
N MET A 273 -1.84 15.68 28.73
CA MET A 273 -2.12 14.52 27.90
C MET A 273 -3.22 13.68 28.55
N GLN A 274 -4.39 13.61 27.93
CA GLN A 274 -5.48 12.74 28.37
C GLN A 274 -6.02 11.91 27.21
N GLY A 275 -6.29 10.63 27.46
CA GLY A 275 -6.93 9.75 26.48
C GLY A 275 -6.03 9.48 25.27
N THR A 276 -6.55 9.68 24.06
CA THR A 276 -5.84 9.38 22.80
C THR A 276 -4.73 10.36 22.44
N ASP A 277 -4.58 11.44 23.21
CA ASP A 277 -3.63 12.54 22.95
C ASP A 277 -2.28 12.34 23.64
N ASP A 278 -2.04 11.18 24.29
CA ASP A 278 -0.82 10.87 25.04
C ASP A 278 0.31 10.21 24.24
N ARG A 279 0.14 10.10 22.92
CA ARG A 279 1.03 9.33 22.00
C ARG A 279 2.10 10.19 21.35
N PHE A 280 2.78 11.01 22.14
CA PHE A 280 3.89 11.83 21.65
C PHE A 280 5.22 11.23 22.09
N VAL A 281 6.11 10.97 21.12
CA VAL A 281 7.47 10.51 21.38
C VAL A 281 8.41 11.66 21.18
N GLN A 282 9.20 12.02 22.20
CA GLN A 282 10.18 13.08 22.05
C GLN A 282 11.32 12.61 21.12
N ILE A 283 11.67 13.42 20.13
CA ILE A 283 12.66 13.05 19.10
C ILE A 283 13.86 13.99 19.03
N THR A 284 13.73 15.21 19.56
CA THR A 284 14.84 16.14 19.85
C THR A 284 14.58 16.86 21.18
N ALA A 285 15.53 17.67 21.65
CA ALA A 285 15.36 18.48 22.85
C ALA A 285 14.14 19.44 22.76
N ASP A 286 13.75 19.84 21.55
CA ASP A 286 12.76 20.87 21.26
C ASP A 286 11.56 20.37 20.45
N SER A 287 11.47 19.06 20.13
CA SER A 287 10.38 18.55 19.29
C SER A 287 10.01 17.09 19.55
N PHE A 288 8.76 16.80 19.18
CA PHE A 288 8.09 15.53 19.38
C PHE A 288 7.58 14.98 18.04
N MET A 289 7.50 13.67 17.96
CA MET A 289 6.72 12.93 16.97
C MET A 289 5.32 12.74 17.55
N GLY A 290 4.31 13.31 16.90
CA GLY A 290 2.91 13.06 17.25
C GLY A 290 2.41 11.71 16.74
N PRO A 291 1.17 11.33 17.13
CA PRO A 291 0.59 10.03 16.76
C PRO A 291 0.55 9.82 15.25
N SER A 292 0.88 8.61 14.84
CA SER A 292 0.93 8.19 13.44
C SER A 292 -0.44 7.73 12.91
N GLY A 293 -1.33 7.31 13.80
CA GLY A 293 -2.57 6.60 13.48
C GLY A 293 -2.36 5.11 13.15
N ARG A 294 -1.15 4.57 13.34
CA ARG A 294 -0.76 3.18 13.04
C ARG A 294 -0.43 2.43 14.33
N ILE A 295 0.18 1.25 14.21
CA ILE A 295 0.39 0.30 15.31
C ILE A 295 1.51 0.73 16.28
N ASP A 296 2.45 1.57 15.84
CA ASP A 296 3.49 2.17 16.69
C ASP A 296 2.90 3.00 17.84
N ASP A 297 1.73 3.63 17.62
CA ASP A 297 0.97 4.36 18.65
C ASP A 297 0.41 3.48 19.78
N LEU A 298 0.45 2.16 19.63
CA LEU A 298 -0.14 1.19 20.57
C LEU A 298 0.92 0.42 21.36
N ILE A 299 2.21 0.68 21.13
CA ILE A 299 3.30 -0.03 21.79
C ILE A 299 3.51 0.53 23.19
N ASN A 300 3.23 -0.29 24.19
CA ASN A 300 3.22 0.11 25.58
C ASN A 300 4.61 0.26 26.21
N HIS A 301 4.61 0.85 27.39
CA HIS A 301 5.77 0.88 28.27
C HIS A 301 5.98 -0.46 28.98
N SER A 302 7.26 -0.88 29.11
CA SER A 302 7.68 -1.86 30.11
C SER A 302 8.97 -1.44 30.81
N CYS A 303 9.03 -1.62 32.14
CA CYS A 303 10.26 -1.43 32.92
C CYS A 303 11.30 -2.53 32.65
N ALA A 304 10.91 -3.65 32.05
CA ALA A 304 11.80 -4.71 31.53
C ALA A 304 11.46 -4.95 30.05
N PRO A 305 11.82 -4.01 29.16
CA PRO A 305 11.39 -4.04 27.77
C PRO A 305 12.13 -5.13 26.98
N ASN A 306 11.48 -5.63 25.93
CA ASN A 306 12.10 -6.49 24.92
C ASN A 306 12.51 -5.71 23.66
N THR A 307 12.17 -4.43 23.57
CA THR A 307 12.53 -3.54 22.46
C THR A 307 13.03 -2.17 22.94
N GLY A 308 13.80 -1.48 22.10
CA GLY A 308 14.33 -0.14 22.37
C GLY A 308 14.38 0.73 21.13
N LEU A 309 14.28 2.05 21.30
CA LEU A 309 14.34 3.01 20.20
C LEU A 309 15.78 3.38 19.85
N ARG A 310 16.13 3.22 18.58
CA ARG A 310 17.37 3.73 17.98
C ARG A 310 17.06 4.93 17.10
N PHE A 311 17.94 5.92 17.18
CA PHE A 311 17.86 7.18 16.44
C PHE A 311 19.01 7.22 15.45
N GLY A 312 18.72 7.43 14.17
CA GLY A 312 19.74 7.55 13.13
C GLY A 312 19.21 8.28 11.90
N ASP A 313 19.99 8.25 10.81
CA ASP A 313 19.67 8.93 9.55
C ASP A 313 18.36 8.42 8.93
N ASP A 314 18.03 7.15 9.14
CA ASP A 314 16.77 6.56 8.69
C ASP A 314 15.55 7.00 9.56
N GLY A 315 15.77 7.74 10.64
CA GLY A 315 14.74 8.17 11.59
C GLY A 315 14.74 7.35 12.90
N VAL A 316 13.55 7.20 13.50
CA VAL A 316 13.36 6.51 14.79
C VAL A 316 12.85 5.09 14.54
N ILE A 317 13.64 4.09 14.92
CA ILE A 317 13.31 2.67 14.72
C ILE A 317 13.30 1.92 16.04
N LEU A 318 12.37 0.98 16.18
CA LEU A 318 12.27 0.08 17.30
C LEU A 318 13.06 -1.20 17.00
N ILE A 319 14.02 -1.54 17.85
CA ILE A 319 14.93 -2.68 17.70
C ILE A 319 14.66 -3.71 18.79
N ALA A 320 14.71 -5.00 18.44
CA ALA A 320 14.64 -6.09 19.41
C ALA A 320 15.91 -6.17 20.28
N LEU A 321 15.75 -6.13 21.61
CA LEU A 321 16.86 -6.17 22.59
C LEU A 321 17.29 -7.60 22.93
N ARG A 322 16.43 -8.56 22.62
CA ARG A 322 16.60 -10.01 22.72
C ARG A 322 15.72 -10.68 21.68
N ASP A 323 15.81 -12.00 21.54
CA ASP A 323 14.84 -12.76 20.77
C ASP A 323 13.43 -12.57 21.37
N ILE A 324 12.44 -12.33 20.50
CA ILE A 324 11.03 -12.15 20.84
C ILE A 324 10.25 -13.28 20.20
N ALA A 325 9.57 -14.08 21.01
CA ALA A 325 8.73 -15.18 20.53
C ALA A 325 7.34 -14.68 20.07
N PRO A 326 6.67 -15.39 19.14
CA PRO A 326 5.27 -15.14 18.85
C PRO A 326 4.41 -15.22 20.11
N GLY A 327 3.53 -14.24 20.29
CA GLY A 327 2.64 -14.08 21.45
C GLY A 327 3.19 -13.17 22.55
N GLU A 328 4.46 -12.75 22.50
CA GLU A 328 5.02 -11.81 23.47
C GLU A 328 4.55 -10.37 23.20
N GLU A 329 4.21 -9.63 24.26
CA GLU A 329 3.93 -8.20 24.16
C GLU A 329 5.22 -7.44 23.80
N ILE A 330 5.15 -6.59 22.79
CA ILE A 330 6.23 -5.70 22.38
C ILE A 330 6.10 -4.41 23.19
N ALA A 331 7.15 -4.07 23.92
CA ALA A 331 7.18 -2.90 24.78
C ALA A 331 8.58 -2.31 24.90
N TRP A 332 8.66 -0.99 25.10
CA TRP A 332 9.92 -0.25 25.28
C TRP A 332 9.88 0.64 26.52
N ASP A 333 11.03 1.17 26.95
CA ASP A 333 11.11 2.04 28.13
C ASP A 333 11.00 3.51 27.74
N TYR A 334 9.84 4.14 28.02
CA TYR A 334 9.56 5.53 27.65
C TYR A 334 10.58 6.52 28.23
N SER A 335 11.22 6.16 29.35
CA SER A 335 12.26 7.00 29.95
C SER A 335 13.43 7.26 29.00
N THR A 336 13.68 6.42 27.99
CA THR A 336 14.82 6.59 27.06
C THR A 336 14.66 7.71 26.05
N THR A 337 13.52 8.40 26.03
CA THR A 337 13.27 9.60 25.23
C THR A 337 12.87 10.82 26.05
N LEU A 338 12.58 10.67 27.34
CA LEU A 338 12.00 11.78 28.11
C LEU A 338 13.09 12.68 28.70
N SER A 339 13.14 13.94 28.26
CA SER A 339 14.00 14.99 28.83
C SER A 339 13.26 15.98 29.73
N LEU A 340 12.00 15.68 30.10
CA LEU A 340 11.12 16.58 30.85
C LEU A 340 11.15 16.22 32.35
N PRO A 341 11.87 16.97 33.20
CA PRO A 341 12.12 16.56 34.59
C PRO A 341 10.85 16.48 35.44
N ALA A 342 9.83 17.28 35.11
CA ALA A 342 8.56 17.32 35.83
C ALA A 342 7.55 16.26 35.36
N TRP A 343 7.76 15.62 34.21
CA TRP A 343 6.81 14.65 33.68
C TRP A 343 6.93 13.31 34.39
N ARG A 344 5.82 12.81 34.91
CA ARG A 344 5.72 11.50 35.58
C ARG A 344 4.41 10.85 35.22
N MET A 345 4.41 9.53 35.06
CA MET A 345 3.17 8.75 34.94
C MET A 345 3.23 7.48 35.82
N PRO A 346 2.12 7.07 36.46
CA PRO A 346 2.05 5.80 37.16
C PRO A 346 2.34 4.63 36.22
N CYS A 347 3.13 3.66 36.67
CA CYS A 347 3.49 2.47 35.91
C CYS A 347 2.76 1.24 36.47
N ALA A 348 2.04 0.54 35.59
CA ALA A 348 1.43 -0.75 35.89
C ALA A 348 1.83 -1.83 34.86
N CYS A 349 3.06 -1.79 34.32
CA CYS A 349 3.52 -2.70 33.26
C CYS A 349 3.57 -4.19 33.64
N GLY A 350 3.41 -4.56 34.91
CA GLY A 350 3.39 -5.96 35.36
C GLY A 350 4.75 -6.67 35.40
N SER A 351 5.84 -6.00 35.01
CA SER A 351 7.21 -6.53 35.16
C SER A 351 7.57 -6.76 36.62
N ALA A 352 8.33 -7.83 36.91
CA ALA A 352 8.90 -8.07 38.25
C ALA A 352 9.83 -6.93 38.71
N ALA A 353 10.42 -6.20 37.77
CA ALA A 353 11.24 -5.01 38.00
C ALA A 353 10.46 -3.71 37.75
N CYS A 354 9.13 -3.72 37.91
CA CYS A 354 8.31 -2.52 37.74
C CYS A 354 8.76 -1.41 38.70
N ARG A 355 9.01 -0.22 38.17
CA ARG A 355 9.44 0.96 38.94
C ARG A 355 8.29 1.69 39.64
N GLY A 356 7.03 1.34 39.35
CA GLY A 356 5.83 2.02 39.87
C GLY A 356 5.56 3.41 39.27
N THR A 357 6.59 4.11 38.77
CA THR A 357 6.48 5.40 38.09
C THR A 357 7.44 5.47 36.92
N ILE A 358 7.00 6.04 35.80
CA ILE A 358 7.82 6.36 34.63
C ILE A 358 8.18 7.84 34.71
N GLY A 359 9.45 8.17 34.49
CA GLY A 359 9.99 9.54 34.49
C GLY A 359 11.08 9.73 33.45
N GLY A 360 11.84 10.82 33.56
CA GLY A 360 12.97 11.11 32.68
C GLY A 360 14.11 10.09 32.80
N PHE A 361 14.98 10.04 31.79
CA PHE A 361 16.10 9.09 31.72
C PHE A 361 17.02 9.18 32.95
N GLU A 362 17.23 10.39 33.46
CA GLU A 362 18.05 10.70 34.64
C GLU A 362 17.53 10.05 35.93
N THR A 363 16.24 9.68 35.95
CA THR A 363 15.60 9.04 37.12
C THR A 363 15.78 7.52 37.15
N LEU A 364 16.30 6.92 36.07
CA LEU A 364 16.59 5.50 36.03
C LEU A 364 17.74 5.16 36.99
N PRO A 365 17.76 3.96 37.59
CA PRO A 365 18.95 3.47 38.29
C PRO A 365 20.18 3.50 37.37
N ILE A 366 21.36 3.84 37.92
CA ILE A 366 22.59 4.03 37.15
C ILE A 366 22.92 2.83 36.25
N GLU A 367 22.67 1.61 36.73
CA GLU A 367 22.90 0.39 35.96
C GLU A 367 21.96 0.28 34.76
N ARG A 368 20.70 0.73 34.89
CA ARG A 368 19.76 0.78 33.77
C ARG A 368 20.16 1.85 32.76
N GLN A 369 20.63 3.01 33.23
CA GLN A 369 21.16 4.04 32.34
C GLN A 369 22.34 3.50 31.50
N ARG A 370 23.32 2.85 32.15
CA ARG A 370 24.44 2.16 31.46
C ARG A 370 23.95 1.16 30.44
N TRP A 371 23.03 0.28 30.86
CA TRP A 371 22.51 -0.79 30.02
C TRP A 371 21.90 -0.29 28.70
N PHE A 372 21.13 0.80 28.73
CA PHE A 372 20.56 1.42 27.53
C PHE A 372 21.60 2.18 26.70
N LEU A 373 22.53 2.89 27.33
CA LEU A 373 23.59 3.64 26.65
C LEU A 373 24.52 2.71 25.87
N GLU A 374 24.98 1.61 26.47
CA GLU A 374 25.82 0.59 25.83
C GLU A 374 25.17 -0.07 24.61
N ARG A 375 23.83 -0.08 24.55
CA ARG A 375 23.04 -0.68 23.46
C ARG A 375 22.62 0.33 22.40
N ASP A 376 22.99 1.60 22.55
CA ASP A 376 22.57 2.69 21.67
C ASP A 376 21.04 2.89 21.62
N MET A 377 20.37 2.69 22.77
CA MET A 377 18.90 2.71 22.91
C MET A 377 18.38 3.98 23.62
N VAL A 378 19.21 5.02 23.66
CA VAL A 378 18.93 6.30 24.33
C VAL A 378 18.91 7.40 23.29
N ALA A 379 17.90 8.26 23.36
CA ALA A 379 17.78 9.39 22.46
C ALA A 379 19.03 10.30 22.53
N PRO A 380 19.57 10.77 21.39
CA PRO A 380 20.85 11.48 21.36
C PRO A 380 20.94 12.67 22.31
N TYR A 381 19.85 13.44 22.44
CA TYR A 381 19.78 14.64 23.30
C TYR A 381 19.78 14.33 24.81
N LEU A 382 19.69 13.07 25.22
CA LEU A 382 19.79 12.67 26.64
C LEU A 382 21.19 12.19 27.02
N ARG A 383 22.05 11.90 26.03
CA ARG A 383 23.34 11.24 26.25
C ARG A 383 24.37 12.12 26.97
N ASP A 384 24.16 13.43 26.95
CA ASP A 384 25.05 14.43 27.56
C ASP A 384 24.57 14.89 28.94
N VAL A 385 23.37 14.45 29.36
CA VAL A 385 22.73 14.87 30.62
C VAL A 385 23.17 14.01 31.82
N THR A 386 23.95 12.95 31.60
CA THR A 386 24.44 12.03 32.65
C THR A 386 25.97 11.97 32.70
N PRO A 387 26.64 12.93 33.39
CA PRO A 387 28.10 12.98 33.49
C PRO A 387 28.72 11.75 34.17
N ASP A 388 28.06 11.20 35.20
CA ASP A 388 28.62 10.15 36.06
C ASP A 388 28.61 8.75 35.43
N VAL A 389 27.86 8.54 34.35
CA VAL A 389 27.70 7.20 33.77
C VAL A 389 28.91 6.80 32.92
N ARG A 390 29.59 7.76 32.29
CA ARG A 390 30.72 7.52 31.37
C ARG A 390 32.10 7.48 32.06
N ALA A 391 32.17 7.80 33.35
CA ALA A 391 33.42 7.98 34.09
C ALA A 391 33.94 6.75 34.85
N ALA A 392 33.29 5.59 34.71
CA ALA A 392 33.71 4.31 35.27
C ALA A 392 33.41 3.19 34.27
#